data_AF-A0A158PJT1-F1
#
_entry.id   AF-A0A158PJT1-F1
#
_cell.length_a   1.000
_cell.length_b   1.000
_cell.length_c   1.000
_cell.angle_alpha   90.00
_cell.angle_beta   90.00
_cell.angle_gamma   90.00
#
_symmetry.space_group_name_H-M   'P 1'
#
loop_
_entity.id
_entity.type
_entity.pdbx_description
1 polymer ?
#
loop_
_entity_poly.entity_id
_entity_poly.type
_entity_poly.pdbx_seq_one_letter_code
_entity_poly.pdbx_strand_id
1 'polypeptide(L)'
;MTNWKERHETFIDAVSSSKKVDYAIKTGAPLPPPPRTAVPSDYVQCDYCGRNFSENAAERHIPFCNLKFYREQNSTKALSSSARSLSSHRKPVPFRSTVFLFFIKL
;
A
#
# COMPACT_ATOMS: atom_id res chain seq x y z
N MET A 1 -13.02 9.19 19.17
CA MET A 1 -11.87 9.34 20.10
C MET A 1 -10.60 8.92 19.37
N THR A 2 -9.46 9.57 19.59
CA THR A 2 -8.22 9.26 18.88
C THR A 2 -7.56 7.99 19.46
N ASN A 3 -7.54 6.90 18.69
CA ASN A 3 -6.88 5.63 19.05
C ASN A 3 -5.34 5.72 18.93
N TRP A 4 -4.73 6.66 19.65
CA TRP A 4 -3.28 6.92 19.55
C TRP A 4 -2.44 5.79 20.16
N LYS A 5 -2.92 5.16 21.24
CA LYS A 5 -2.23 4.03 21.89
C LYS A 5 -2.10 2.86 20.94
N GLU A 6 -3.21 2.47 20.31
CA GLU A 6 -3.24 1.38 19.35
C GLU A 6 -2.31 1.66 18.15
N ARG A 7 -2.36 2.87 17.57
CA ARG A 7 -1.46 3.26 16.47
C ARG A 7 0.01 3.31 16.90
N HIS A 8 0.28 3.68 18.15
CA HIS A 8 1.62 3.66 18.71
C HIS A 8 2.11 2.23 18.92
N GLU A 9 1.31 1.37 19.55
CA GLU A 9 1.64 -0.03 19.83
C GLU A 9 1.90 -0.80 18.54
N THR A 10 1.01 -0.69 17.55
CA THR A 10 1.21 -1.28 16.22
C THR A 10 2.51 -0.84 15.56
N PHE A 11 2.90 0.43 15.70
CA PHE A 11 4.19 0.92 15.21
C PHE A 11 5.37 0.32 15.97
N ILE A 12 5.31 0.29 17.31
CA ILE A 12 6.37 -0.29 18.15
C ILE A 12 6.56 -1.78 17.84
N ASP A 13 5.47 -2.52 17.67
CA ASP A 13 5.49 -3.93 17.32
C ASP A 13 6.10 -4.16 15.94
N ALA A 14 5.72 -3.34 14.95
CA ALA A 14 6.32 -3.40 13.61
C ALA A 14 7.85 -3.19 13.68
N VAL A 15 8.31 -2.16 14.38
CA VAL A 15 9.76 -1.88 14.55
C VAL A 15 10.47 -3.03 15.27
N SER A 16 9.87 -3.56 16.34
CA SER A 16 10.42 -4.69 17.09
C SER A 16 10.52 -5.96 16.23
N SER A 17 9.50 -6.26 15.43
CA SER A 17 9.49 -7.40 14.52
C SER A 17 10.59 -7.32 13.46
N SER A 18 10.82 -6.13 12.88
CA SER A 18 11.90 -5.90 11.91
C SER A 18 13.27 -6.17 12.52
N LYS A 19 13.52 -5.70 13.75
CA LYS A 19 14.78 -5.96 14.46
C LYS A 19 15.04 -7.45 14.69
N LYS A 20 13.99 -8.24 14.95
CA LYS A 20 14.11 -9.71 15.10
C LYS A 20 14.51 -10.37 13.79
N VAL A 21 13.98 -9.91 12.66
CA VAL A 21 14.38 -10.38 11.33
C VAL A 21 15.86 -10.09 11.07
N ASP A 22 16.31 -8.85 11.33
CA ASP A 22 17.72 -8.47 11.14
C ASP A 22 18.67 -9.32 12.00
N TYR A 23 18.27 -9.63 13.24
CA TYR A 23 19.04 -10.50 14.13
C TYR A 23 19.12 -11.94 13.58
N ALA A 24 18.01 -12.51 13.12
CA ALA A 24 17.97 -13.85 12.56
C ALA A 24 18.88 -13.99 11.33
N ILE A 25 18.84 -12.98 10.43
CA ILE A 25 19.72 -12.93 9.25
C ILE A 25 21.20 -12.91 9.64
N LYS A 26 21.57 -12.10 10.66
CA LYS A 26 22.97 -12.00 11.11
C LYS A 26 23.49 -13.26 11.79
N THR A 27 22.64 -13.96 12.51
CA THR A 27 23.02 -15.14 13.30
C THR A 27 22.84 -16.46 12.56
N GLY A 28 22.23 -16.44 11.37
CA GLY A 28 21.84 -17.65 10.63
C GLY A 28 20.70 -18.42 11.30
N ALA A 29 20.02 -17.82 12.27
CA ALA A 29 18.86 -18.40 12.93
C ALA A 29 17.64 -18.40 11.97
N PRO A 30 16.67 -19.31 12.15
CA PRO A 30 15.46 -19.32 11.33
C PRO A 30 14.69 -18.01 11.45
N LEU A 31 14.20 -17.51 10.31
CA LEU A 31 13.45 -16.26 10.26
C LEU A 31 12.18 -16.34 11.12
N PRO A 32 11.85 -15.27 11.88
CA PRO A 32 10.62 -15.23 12.64
C PRO A 32 9.41 -15.29 11.67
N PRO A 33 8.32 -15.99 12.06
CA PRO A 33 7.12 -16.04 11.23
C PRO A 33 6.57 -14.61 11.01
N PRO A 34 6.02 -14.32 9.82
CA PRO A 34 5.51 -12.99 9.52
C PRO A 34 4.41 -12.60 10.52
N PRO A 35 4.48 -11.41 11.14
CA PRO A 35 3.45 -10.95 12.05
C PRO A 35 2.11 -10.83 11.30
N ARG A 36 1.00 -11.19 11.96
CA ARG A 36 -0.34 -10.99 11.40
C ARG A 36 -0.61 -9.49 11.31
N THR A 37 -0.81 -8.99 10.10
CA THR A 37 -1.24 -7.61 9.86
C THR A 37 -2.72 -7.49 10.25
N ALA A 38 -3.00 -7.10 11.49
CA ALA A 38 -4.35 -6.78 11.91
C ALA A 38 -4.78 -5.48 11.22
N VAL A 39 -5.89 -5.53 10.47
CA VAL A 39 -6.53 -4.31 9.96
C VAL A 39 -7.18 -3.64 11.17
N PRO A 40 -6.87 -2.37 11.46
CA PRO A 40 -7.45 -1.67 12.60
C PRO A 40 -8.96 -1.48 12.39
N SER A 41 -9.72 -1.52 13.47
CA SER A 41 -11.19 -1.57 13.44
C SER A 41 -11.86 -0.30 12.89
N ASP A 42 -11.12 0.81 12.77
CA ASP A 42 -11.58 2.12 12.27
C ASP A 42 -11.51 2.25 10.73
N TYR A 43 -11.15 1.19 10.02
CA TYR A 43 -11.05 1.20 8.56
C TYR A 43 -12.30 0.62 7.90
N VAL A 44 -12.75 1.29 6.84
CA VAL A 44 -13.87 0.88 5.99
C VAL A 44 -13.31 0.20 4.74
N GLN A 45 -13.81 -0.99 4.43
CA GLN A 45 -13.49 -1.72 3.20
C GLN A 45 -14.34 -1.19 2.04
N CYS A 46 -13.70 -0.95 0.88
CA CYS A 46 -14.40 -0.56 -0.34
C CYS A 46 -14.92 -1.80 -1.08
N ASP A 47 -16.24 -1.90 -1.27
CA ASP A 47 -16.89 -3.04 -1.95
C ASP A 47 -16.51 -3.21 -3.43
N TYR A 48 -16.06 -2.14 -4.08
CA TYR A 48 -15.70 -2.16 -5.50
C TYR A 48 -14.27 -2.63 -5.76
N CYS A 49 -13.32 -2.33 -4.86
CA CYS A 49 -11.90 -2.64 -5.08
C CYS A 49 -11.21 -3.42 -3.94
N GLY A 50 -11.92 -3.70 -2.84
CA GLY A 50 -11.43 -4.48 -1.70
C GLY A 50 -10.36 -3.80 -0.84
N ARG A 51 -10.01 -2.53 -1.09
CA ARG A 51 -9.03 -1.79 -0.27
C ARG A 51 -9.68 -1.18 0.97
N ASN A 52 -8.92 -1.14 2.06
CA ASN A 52 -9.32 -0.56 3.34
C ASN A 52 -8.84 0.89 3.47
N PHE A 53 -9.72 1.79 3.91
CA PHE A 53 -9.45 3.22 4.07
C PHE A 53 -9.93 3.71 5.43
N SER A 54 -9.32 4.75 5.97
CA SER A 54 -9.93 5.49 7.09
C SER A 54 -11.24 6.15 6.66
N GLU A 55 -12.14 6.41 7.60
CA GLU A 55 -13.49 6.98 7.34
C GLU A 55 -13.48 8.18 6.37
N ASN A 56 -12.72 9.25 6.66
CA ASN A 56 -12.59 10.44 5.79
C ASN A 56 -11.97 10.11 4.41
N ALA A 57 -11.07 9.13 4.34
CA ALA A 57 -10.54 8.68 3.06
C ALA A 57 -11.59 7.87 2.27
N ALA A 58 -12.39 7.06 2.95
CA ALA A 58 -13.47 6.26 2.35
C ALA A 58 -14.56 7.15 1.74
N GLU A 59 -14.99 8.21 2.45
CA GLU A 59 -15.96 9.19 1.94
C GLU A 59 -15.58 9.77 0.57
N ARG A 60 -14.29 10.08 0.40
CA ARG A 60 -13.76 10.56 -0.88
C ARG A 60 -13.51 9.43 -1.86
N HIS A 61 -13.08 8.26 -1.39
CA HIS A 61 -12.68 7.15 -2.25
C HIS A 61 -13.85 6.45 -2.94
N ILE A 62 -14.89 6.09 -2.16
CA ILE A 62 -16.02 5.28 -2.60
C ILE A 62 -16.71 5.86 -3.84
N PRO A 63 -17.11 7.14 -3.92
CA PRO A 63 -17.81 7.67 -5.10
C PRO A 63 -16.95 7.62 -6.37
N PHE A 64 -15.66 7.93 -6.28
CA PHE A 64 -14.76 7.84 -7.44
C PHE A 64 -14.46 6.40 -7.83
N CYS A 65 -14.29 5.51 -6.85
CA CYS A 65 -14.02 4.09 -7.11
C CYS A 65 -15.22 3.44 -7.79
N ASN A 66 -16.43 3.74 -7.31
CA ASN A 66 -17.69 3.30 -7.87
C ASN A 66 -17.81 3.69 -9.36
N LEU A 67 -17.63 4.99 -9.68
CA LEU A 67 -17.68 5.48 -11.05
C LEU A 67 -16.66 4.78 -11.96
N LYS A 68 -15.43 4.58 -11.48
CA LYS A 68 -14.39 3.88 -12.25
C LYS A 68 -14.74 2.42 -12.49
N PHE A 69 -15.18 1.72 -11.45
CA PHE A 69 -15.58 0.31 -11.52
C PHE A 69 -16.65 0.09 -12.60
N TYR A 70 -17.73 0.90 -12.59
CA TYR A 70 -18.79 0.82 -13.60
C TYR A 70 -18.33 1.15 -15.02
N ARG A 71 -17.40 2.09 -15.20
CA ARG A 71 -16.83 2.41 -16.51
C ARG A 71 -15.94 1.29 -17.04
N GLU A 72 -15.13 0.71 -16.18
CA GLU A 72 -14.22 -0.39 -16.52
C GLU A 72 -15.01 -1.65 -16.91
N GLN A 73 -16.03 -2.07 -16.14
CA GLN A 73 -16.86 -3.24 -16.50
C GLN A 73 -17.68 -3.05 -17.79
N ASN A 74 -18.07 -1.81 -18.12
CA ASN A 74 -18.77 -1.52 -19.37
C ASN A 74 -17.82 -1.50 -20.56
N SER A 75 -16.55 -1.12 -20.34
CA SER A 75 -15.49 -1.18 -21.36
C SER A 75 -15.08 -2.62 -21.69
N THR A 76 -15.07 -3.52 -20.71
CA THR A 76 -14.76 -4.94 -20.94
C THR A 76 -15.86 -5.68 -21.70
N LYS A 77 -17.11 -5.21 -21.65
CA LYS A 77 -18.20 -5.69 -22.51
C LYS A 77 -18.11 -5.22 -23.97
N ALA A 78 -17.44 -4.09 -24.24
CA ALA A 78 -17.27 -3.56 -25.60
C ALA A 78 -16.01 -4.07 -26.32
N LEU A 79 -15.09 -4.75 -25.61
CA LEU A 79 -13.80 -5.22 -26.13
C LEU A 79 -13.69 -6.75 -26.23
N SER A 80 -14.81 -7.47 -26.39
CA SER A 80 -14.78 -8.92 -26.68
C SER A 80 -14.43 -9.24 -28.15
N SER A 81 -14.08 -8.24 -28.96
CA SER A 81 -13.59 -8.43 -30.32
C SER A 81 -12.45 -7.45 -30.63
N SER A 82 -11.26 -7.71 -30.11
CA SER A 82 -9.97 -7.57 -30.80
C SER A 82 -8.85 -7.34 -29.79
N ALA A 83 -7.88 -8.25 -29.81
CA ALA A 83 -6.69 -8.20 -29.00
C ALA A 83 -5.88 -6.92 -29.25
N ARG A 84 -5.63 -6.12 -28.21
CA ARG A 84 -4.35 -5.43 -28.06
C ARG A 84 -4.08 -5.00 -26.62
N SER A 85 -2.90 -5.41 -26.16
CA SER A 85 -2.24 -5.03 -24.91
C SER A 85 -2.35 -3.53 -24.62
N LEU A 86 -2.80 -3.16 -23.43
CA LEU A 86 -2.52 -1.85 -22.84
C LEU A 86 -1.62 -2.05 -21.62
N SER A 87 -0.32 -2.01 -21.90
CA SER A 87 0.69 -1.79 -20.87
C SER A 87 0.35 -0.49 -20.14
N SER A 88 0.01 -0.59 -18.85
CA SER A 88 -0.18 0.58 -18.00
C SER A 88 1.19 1.22 -17.78
N HIS A 89 1.62 2.07 -18.71
CA HIS A 89 2.69 3.03 -18.47
C HIS A 89 2.17 4.05 -17.44
N ARG A 90 2.13 3.65 -16.16
CA ARG A 90 2.24 4.63 -15.08
C ARG A 90 3.64 5.20 -15.22
N LYS A 91 3.76 6.43 -15.70
CA LYS A 91 5.03 7.16 -15.62
C LYS A 91 5.48 7.10 -14.14
N PRO A 92 6.72 6.68 -13.85
CA PRO A 92 7.22 6.75 -12.49
C PRO A 92 7.11 8.21 -12.04
N VAL A 93 6.41 8.44 -10.93
CA VAL A 93 6.46 9.74 -10.26
C VAL A 93 7.94 9.98 -9.90
N PRO A 94 8.55 11.11 -10.31
CA PRO A 94 9.93 11.38 -9.94
C PRO A 94 9.97 11.55 -8.42
N PHE A 95 10.57 10.57 -7.75
CA PHE A 95 11.02 10.70 -6.37
C PHE A 95 12.06 11.83 -6.37
N ARG A 96 11.69 13.03 -5.90
CA ARG A 96 12.63 14.15 -5.73
C ARG A 96 13.62 13.78 -4.62
N SER A 97 14.66 13.04 -4.98
CA SER A 97 15.84 12.84 -4.14
C SER A 97 16.80 14.00 -4.40
N THR A 98 16.65 15.09 -3.67
CA THR A 98 17.71 16.11 -3.60
C THR A 98 18.65 15.72 -2.48
N VAL A 99 19.49 14.72 -2.72
CA VAL A 99 20.79 14.61 -2.05
C VAL A 99 21.82 14.75 -3.15
N PHE A 100 22.18 16.00 -3.44
CA PHE A 100 23.29 16.31 -4.31
C PHE A 100 24.57 15.86 -3.61
N LEU A 101 25.13 14.75 -4.08
CA LEU A 101 26.53 14.41 -3.96
C LEU A 101 27.34 15.57 -4.55
N PHE A 102 27.84 16.47 -3.71
CA PHE A 102 28.89 17.40 -4.09
C PHE A 102 30.25 16.83 -3.64
N PHE A 103 30.95 16.29 -4.64
CA PHE A 103 32.40 16.26 -4.83
C PHE A 103 33.29 15.45 -3.87
N ILE A 104 33.58 14.22 -4.31
CA ILE A 104 34.90 13.60 -4.19
C ILE A 104 35.72 14.04 -5.42
N LYS A 105 36.74 14.89 -5.24
CA LYS A 105 37.86 15.03 -6.19
C LYS A 105 39.08 15.70 -5.51
N LEU A 106 40.07 14.86 -5.24
CA LEU A 106 41.47 15.09 -4.81
C LEU A 106 41.73 15.74 -3.44
#